data_AF-L1KZJ7-F1
#
_entry.id   AF-L1KZJ7-F1
#
_cell.length_a   1.000
_cell.length_b   1.000
_cell.length_c   1.000
_cell.angle_alpha   90.00
_cell.angle_beta   90.00
_cell.angle_gamma   90.00
#
_symmetry.space_group_name_H-M   'P 1'
#
loop_
_entity.id
_entity.type
_entity.pdbx_description
1 polymer ?
#
loop_
_entity_poly.entity_id
_entity_poly.type
_entity_poly.pdbx_seq_one_letter_code
_entity_poly.pdbx_strand_id
1 'polypeptide(L)'
;MGRIFEAMTSCPTYQVLAGSTPVTVTTQKVLVARRLGDEQWSQLLTFAAGGRSSSVKQTAVRTGMVLVVVSGSPGLVDAQVRKAVVKATVVRSAG
;
A
#
# COMPACT_ATOMS: atom_id res chain seq x y z
N MET A 1 -5.81 -10.39 1.67
CA MET A 1 -4.76 -9.35 1.71
C MET A 1 -4.16 -9.16 3.10
N GLY A 2 -4.95 -9.29 4.18
CA GLY A 2 -4.43 -9.20 5.56
C GLY A 2 -3.15 -10.00 5.81
N ARG A 3 -3.14 -11.31 5.49
CA ARG A 3 -1.95 -12.17 5.63
C ARG A 3 -0.69 -11.64 4.89
N ILE A 4 -0.85 -10.97 3.75
CA ILE A 4 0.27 -10.43 2.98
C ILE A 4 0.84 -9.19 3.67
N PHE A 5 -0.02 -8.24 4.08
CA PHE A 5 0.42 -7.06 4.83
C PHE A 5 1.02 -7.44 6.18
N GLU A 6 0.48 -8.46 6.85
CA GLU A 6 1.06 -9.02 8.07
C GLU A 6 2.44 -9.63 7.82
N ALA A 7 2.59 -10.48 6.81
CA ALA A 7 3.90 -11.07 6.48
C ALA A 7 4.95 -10.02 6.09
N MET A 8 4.57 -8.99 5.34
CA MET A 8 5.49 -7.89 4.98
C MET A 8 5.90 -7.06 6.20
N THR A 9 5.05 -6.96 7.24
CA THR A 9 5.32 -6.16 8.43
C THR A 9 5.85 -6.97 9.62
N SER A 10 5.80 -8.30 9.56
CA SER A 10 6.39 -9.19 10.58
C SER A 10 7.92 -9.22 10.51
N CYS A 11 8.48 -9.08 9.31
CA CYS A 11 9.91 -8.85 9.11
C CYS A 11 10.09 -7.39 8.67
N PRO A 12 10.32 -6.45 9.60
CA PRO A 12 10.29 -5.02 9.32
C PRO A 12 11.45 -4.56 8.42
N THR A 13 12.39 -5.44 8.09
CA THR A 13 13.47 -5.19 7.14
C THR A 13 13.74 -6.45 6.32
N TYR A 14 13.74 -6.32 5.00
CA TYR A 14 14.10 -7.38 4.06
C TYR A 14 14.79 -6.79 2.83
N GLN A 15 15.32 -7.65 1.95
CA GLN A 15 15.92 -7.22 0.69
C GLN A 15 15.11 -7.74 -0.50
N VAL A 16 15.03 -6.91 -1.53
CA VAL A 16 14.54 -7.30 -2.86
C VAL A 16 15.61 -6.95 -3.89
N LEU A 17 15.64 -7.67 -5.01
CA LEU A 17 16.55 -7.38 -6.11
C LEU A 17 15.84 -6.59 -7.21
N ALA A 18 16.43 -5.46 -7.61
CA ALA A 18 16.08 -4.74 -8.83
C ALA A 18 17.18 -5.02 -9.86
N GLY A 19 16.97 -6.03 -10.71
CA GLY A 19 18.06 -6.60 -11.52
C GLY A 19 19.10 -7.25 -10.60
N SER A 20 20.35 -6.79 -10.67
CA SER A 20 21.43 -7.21 -9.76
C SER A 20 21.62 -6.29 -8.55
N THR A 21 20.82 -5.22 -8.43
CA THR A 21 20.97 -4.25 -7.34
C THR A 21 20.14 -4.67 -6.13
N PRO A 22 20.75 -4.93 -4.96
CA PRO A 22 20.01 -5.14 -3.74
C PRO A 22 19.37 -3.84 -3.26
N VAL A 23 18.09 -3.91 -2.94
CA VAL A 23 17.31 -2.82 -2.35
C VAL A 23 16.85 -3.27 -0.97
N THR A 24 17.32 -2.59 0.06
CA THR A 24 16.80 -2.78 1.41
C THR A 24 15.42 -2.14 1.49
N VAL A 25 14.44 -2.92 1.94
CA VAL A 25 13.08 -2.46 2.19
C VAL A 25 12.85 -2.51 3.69
N THR A 26 12.48 -1.38 4.27
CA THR A 26 11.94 -1.35 5.62
C THR A 26 10.44 -1.09 5.58
N THR A 27 9.69 -1.75 6.47
CA THR A 27 8.24 -1.70 6.48
C THR A 27 7.71 -1.24 7.82
N GLN A 28 6.66 -0.44 7.79
CA GLN A 28 5.95 0.01 8.98
C GLN A 28 4.45 -0.03 8.71
N LYS A 29 3.71 -0.77 9.53
CA LYS A 29 2.24 -0.73 9.50
C LYS A 29 1.76 0.66 9.92
N VAL A 30 0.81 1.22 9.17
CA VAL A 30 0.17 2.52 9.50
C VAL A 30 -1.34 2.41 9.44
N LEU A 31 -2.02 3.32 10.12
CA LEU A 31 -3.48 3.37 10.12
C LEU A 31 -4.00 4.13 8.90
N VAL A 32 -5.16 3.71 8.39
CA VAL A 32 -5.96 4.48 7.43
C VAL A 32 -6.96 5.29 8.26
N ALA A 33 -6.94 6.62 8.12
CA ALA A 33 -7.66 7.54 9.00
C ALA A 33 -9.19 7.38 8.99
N ARG A 34 -9.78 6.83 7.93
CA ARG A 34 -11.22 6.61 7.79
C ARG A 34 -11.48 5.23 7.19
N ARG A 35 -12.64 4.63 7.51
CA ARG A 35 -13.08 3.40 6.85
C ARG A 35 -13.48 3.71 5.40
N LEU A 36 -12.87 3.03 4.44
CA LEU A 36 -13.07 3.24 3.00
C LEU A 36 -13.71 2.03 2.30
N GLY A 37 -13.75 0.87 2.95
CA GLY A 37 -14.32 -0.37 2.42
C GLY A 37 -14.58 -1.40 3.53
N ASP A 38 -14.82 -2.64 3.12
CA ASP A 38 -15.08 -3.76 4.01
C ASP A 38 -13.84 -4.09 4.84
N GLU A 39 -12.69 -4.13 4.17
CA GLU A 39 -11.36 -4.35 4.74
C GLU A 39 -10.36 -3.33 4.19
N GLN A 40 -9.36 -2.95 5.00
CA GLN A 40 -8.32 -2.01 4.58
C GLN A 40 -7.00 -2.22 5.32
N TRP A 41 -5.90 -1.97 4.62
CA TRP A 41 -4.54 -2.10 5.14
C TRP A 41 -3.68 -0.96 4.64
N SER A 42 -2.72 -0.54 5.44
CA SER A 42 -1.78 0.48 5.03
C SER A 42 -0.42 0.26 5.66
N GLN A 43 0.61 0.56 4.90
CA GLN A 43 1.99 0.49 5.35
C GLN A 43 2.83 1.58 4.69
N LEU A 44 3.90 1.96 5.35
CA LEU A 44 5.01 2.72 4.79
C LEU A 44 6.13 1.76 4.43
N LEU A 45 6.67 1.91 3.23
CA LEU A 45 7.79 1.15 2.69
C LEU A 45 8.92 2.13 2.43
N THR A 46 10.09 1.95 3.04
CA THR A 46 11.28 2.74 2.67
C THR A 46 12.25 1.85 1.92
N PHE A 47 12.56 2.25 0.70
CA PHE A 47 13.49 1.58 -0.20
C PHE A 47 14.83 2.29 -0.11
N ALA A 48 15.91 1.57 0.18
CA ALA A 48 17.26 2.11 0.24
C ALA A 48 18.19 1.32 -0.69
N ALA A 49 18.91 2.03 -1.55
CA ALA A 49 19.92 1.49 -2.46
C ALA A 49 20.94 2.57 -2.83
N GLY A 50 22.22 2.21 -2.95
CA GLY A 50 23.27 3.14 -3.40
C GLY A 50 23.38 4.43 -2.57
N GLY A 51 23.13 4.36 -1.25
CA GLY A 51 23.17 5.51 -0.34
C GLY A 51 21.98 6.46 -0.43
N ARG A 52 20.97 6.17 -1.27
CA ARG A 52 19.72 6.93 -1.37
C ARG A 52 18.57 6.15 -0.76
N SER A 53 17.60 6.87 -0.20
CA SER A 53 16.35 6.28 0.30
C SER A 53 15.12 7.00 -0.26
N SER A 54 14.03 6.26 -0.43
CA SER A 54 12.74 6.80 -0.81
C SER A 54 11.62 6.07 -0.08
N SER A 55 10.65 6.82 0.44
CA SER A 55 9.51 6.27 1.18
C SER A 55 8.24 6.32 0.34
N VAL A 56 7.57 5.19 0.26
CA VAL A 56 6.31 4.98 -0.43
C VAL A 56 5.27 4.52 0.58
N LYS A 57 4.11 5.17 0.60
CA LYS A 57 2.95 4.62 1.28
C LYS A 57 2.22 3.69 0.33
N GLN A 58 1.73 2.57 0.85
CA GLN A 58 0.85 1.66 0.13
C GLN A 58 -0.40 1.43 0.97
N THR A 59 -1.56 1.77 0.41
CA THR A 59 -2.87 1.53 1.02
C THR A 59 -3.70 0.63 0.12
N ALA A 60 -4.20 -0.45 0.68
CA ALA A 60 -5.09 -1.39 0.02
C ALA A 60 -6.48 -1.33 0.67
N VAL A 61 -7.53 -1.19 -0.14
CA VAL A 61 -8.93 -1.18 0.31
C VAL A 61 -9.72 -2.19 -0.50
N ARG A 62 -10.46 -3.06 0.19
CA ARG A 62 -11.38 -4.02 -0.40
C ARG A 62 -12.82 -3.54 -0.25
N THR A 63 -13.58 -3.61 -1.33
CA THR A 63 -15.03 -3.39 -1.35
C THR A 63 -15.66 -4.49 -2.22
N GLY A 64 -16.35 -5.44 -1.58
CA GLY A 64 -16.80 -6.67 -2.20
C GLY A 64 -15.65 -7.44 -2.85
N MET A 65 -15.77 -7.71 -4.15
CA MET A 65 -14.71 -8.40 -4.90
C MET A 65 -13.64 -7.45 -5.48
N VAL A 66 -13.81 -6.12 -5.33
CA VAL A 66 -12.86 -5.14 -5.84
C VAL A 66 -11.80 -4.87 -4.79
N LEU A 67 -10.53 -4.93 -5.19
CA LEU A 67 -9.39 -4.51 -4.37
C LEU A 67 -8.70 -3.34 -5.08
N VAL A 68 -8.61 -2.20 -4.39
CA VAL A 68 -7.88 -1.03 -4.86
C VAL A 68 -6.59 -0.90 -4.05
N VAL A 69 -5.44 -0.90 -4.72
CA VAL A 69 -4.14 -0.65 -4.09
C VAL A 69 -3.58 0.65 -4.65
N VAL A 70 -3.33 1.62 -3.77
CA VAL A 70 -2.74 2.91 -4.11
C VAL A 70 -1.36 2.99 -3.47
N SER A 71 -0.33 3.16 -4.30
CA SER A 71 1.06 3.31 -3.88
C SER A 71 1.62 4.63 -4.39
N GLY A 72 2.37 5.35 -3.56
CA GLY A 72 3.01 6.60 -3.96
C GLY A 72 3.61 7.35 -2.79
N SER A 73 3.90 8.64 -2.96
CA SER A 73 4.32 9.47 -1.82
C SER A 73 3.21 9.51 -0.76
N PRO A 74 3.54 9.51 0.55
CA PRO A 74 2.54 9.38 1.60
C PRO A 74 1.38 10.37 1.49
N GLY A 75 1.67 11.65 1.25
CA GLY A 75 0.66 12.70 1.10
C GLY A 75 -0.26 12.49 -0.10
N LEU A 76 0.25 12.01 -1.24
CA LEU A 76 -0.57 11.74 -2.42
C LEU A 76 -1.49 10.54 -2.20
N VAL A 77 -1.01 9.49 -1.52
CA VAL A 77 -1.84 8.33 -1.20
C VAL A 77 -2.99 8.74 -0.29
N ASP A 78 -2.71 9.50 0.77
CA ASP A 78 -3.74 9.98 1.69
C ASP A 78 -4.77 10.89 0.99
N ALA A 79 -4.32 11.75 0.07
CA ALA A 79 -5.20 12.62 -0.68
C ALA A 79 -6.11 11.85 -1.67
N GLN A 80 -5.59 10.81 -2.32
CA GLN A 80 -6.25 10.19 -3.49
C GLN A 80 -6.94 8.86 -3.21
N VAL A 81 -6.61 8.13 -2.14
CA VAL A 81 -7.11 6.76 -1.91
C VAL A 81 -8.64 6.68 -1.91
N ARG A 82 -9.34 7.63 -1.28
CA ARG A 82 -10.81 7.68 -1.30
C ARG A 82 -11.36 7.82 -2.72
N LYS A 83 -10.78 8.72 -3.52
CA LYS A 83 -11.22 8.96 -4.90
C LYS A 83 -10.99 7.74 -5.78
N ALA A 84 -9.86 7.05 -5.59
CA ALA A 84 -9.56 5.81 -6.30
C ALA A 84 -10.56 4.70 -5.97
N VAL A 85 -10.89 4.51 -4.69
CA VAL A 85 -11.90 3.53 -4.25
C VAL A 85 -13.26 3.82 -4.88
N VAL A 86 -13.75 5.07 -4.75
CA VAL A 86 -15.05 5.46 -5.33
C VAL A 86 -15.08 5.19 -6.84
N LYS A 87 -14.06 5.59 -7.59
CA LYS A 87 -14.03 5.36 -9.03
C LYS A 87 -14.06 3.87 -9.41
N ALA A 88 -13.35 3.04 -8.64
CA ALA A 88 -13.25 1.61 -8.94
C ALA A 88 -14.53 0.83 -8.57
N THR A 89 -15.35 1.34 -7.66
CA THR A 89 -16.56 0.65 -7.18
C THR A 89 -17.84 1.11 -7.86
N VAL A 90 -17.86 2.31 -8.46
CA VAL A 90 -19.03 2.87 -9.17
C VAL A 90 -19.47 2.04 -10.39
N VAL A 91 -18.58 1.27 -11.02
CA VAL A 91 -18.92 0.46 -12.21
C VAL A 91 -19.77 -0.79 -11.86
N ARG A 92 -19.93 -1.13 -10.58
CA ARG A 92 -20.59 -2.38 -10.17
C ARG A 92 -22.06 -2.22 -9.72
N SER A 93 -22.62 -1.02 -9.77
CA SER A 93 -24.05 -0.78 -9.50
C SER A 93 -24.93 -0.81 -10.75
N ALA A 94 -24.34 -1.10 -11.92
CA ALA A 94 -25.02 -1.24 -13.20
C ALA A 94 -24.93 -2.69 -13.70
N GLY A 95 -25.49 -3.62 -12.93
CA GLY A 95 -25.61 -5.04 -13.25
C GLY A 95 -26.79 -5.64 -12.55
#